data_AF-A0A2V5TLJ4-F1
#
_entry.id   AF-A0A2V5TLJ4-F1
#
_cell.length_a   1.000
_cell.length_b   1.000
_cell.length_c   1.000
_cell.angle_alpha   90.00
_cell.angle_beta   90.00
_cell.angle_gamma   90.00
#
_symmetry.space_group_name_H-M   'P 1'
#
loop_
_entity.id
_entity.type
_entity.pdbx_description
1 polymer ?
#
loop_
_entity_poly.entity_id
_entity_poly.type
_entity_poly.pdbx_seq_one_letter_code
_entity_poly.pdbx_strand_id
1 'polypeptide(L)'
;MSMLGCSCGKTIYDNTDHLPYKGHAIADTEWFELFDRISTEVAGYIRARVAGTERQWLSEYFRSDATMDDTELVHTIITRHLLHARIDIYQCPNCGRVHIERRDGSRLFERFTPDAAPHRDIFQK
;
A
#
# COMPACT_ATOMS: atom_id res chain seq x y z
N MET A 1 -13.01 4.89 6.23
CA MET A 1 -12.95 4.46 7.64
C MET A 1 -13.38 3.00 7.69
N SER A 2 -12.47 2.11 8.10
CA SER A 2 -12.74 0.68 8.23
C SER A 2 -12.56 0.24 9.68
N MET A 3 -13.28 -0.81 10.08
CA MET A 3 -13.17 -1.42 11.41
C MET A 3 -13.14 -2.93 11.25
N LEU A 4 -12.29 -3.58 12.03
CA LEU A 4 -12.07 -5.02 12.01
C LEU A 4 -12.24 -5.60 13.41
N GLY A 5 -13.11 -6.61 13.54
CA GLY A 5 -13.29 -7.33 14.80
C GLY A 5 -12.23 -8.43 14.98
N CYS A 6 -11.58 -8.46 16.14
CA CYS A 6 -10.75 -9.59 16.56
C CYS A 6 -11.58 -10.60 17.39
N SER A 7 -11.25 -11.88 17.31
CA SER A 7 -11.93 -12.93 18.09
C SER A 7 -11.70 -12.84 19.61
N CYS A 8 -10.76 -12.01 20.07
CA CYS A 8 -10.62 -11.67 21.50
C CYS A 8 -11.59 -10.59 21.98
N GLY A 9 -12.47 -10.08 21.11
CA GLY A 9 -13.44 -9.02 21.40
C GLY A 9 -12.91 -7.60 21.17
N LYS A 10 -11.62 -7.42 20.88
CA LYS A 10 -11.04 -6.11 20.55
C LYS A 10 -11.41 -5.68 19.13
N THR A 11 -11.88 -4.45 18.96
CA THR A 11 -11.99 -3.78 17.65
C THR A 11 -10.67 -3.13 17.27
N ILE A 12 -10.22 -3.37 16.04
CA ILE A 12 -9.06 -2.74 15.39
C ILE A 12 -9.62 -1.66 14.47
N TYR A 13 -9.15 -0.43 14.63
CA TYR A 13 -9.63 0.72 13.86
C TYR A 13 -8.65 1.07 12.74
N ASP A 14 -9.18 1.39 11.57
CA ASP A 14 -8.40 1.95 10.46
C ASP A 14 -9.02 3.28 10.03
N ASN A 15 -8.63 4.33 10.76
CA ASN A 15 -9.22 5.66 10.69
C ASN A 15 -8.21 6.78 10.38
N THR A 16 -6.90 6.50 10.41
CA THR A 16 -5.82 7.46 10.15
C THR A 16 -4.59 6.74 9.61
N ASP A 17 -3.65 7.50 9.06
CA ASP A 17 -2.30 7.01 8.74
C ASP A 17 -1.44 6.84 10.01
N HIS A 18 -0.29 6.18 9.85
CA HIS A 18 0.70 5.93 10.91
C HIS A 18 0.19 5.12 12.12
N LEU A 19 -0.73 4.18 11.88
CA LEU A 19 -1.19 3.27 12.92
C LEU A 19 -0.06 2.30 13.34
N PRO A 20 0.28 2.21 14.64
CA PRO A 20 1.42 1.40 15.11
C PRO A 20 1.20 -0.12 14.97
N TYR A 21 -0.04 -0.52 14.70
CA TYR A 21 -0.46 -1.91 14.56
C TYR A 21 -0.89 -2.26 13.13
N LYS A 22 -0.63 -1.39 12.16
CA LYS A 22 -0.92 -1.59 10.74
C LYS A 22 0.38 -1.66 9.95
N GLY A 23 0.42 -2.58 9.00
CA GLY A 23 1.47 -2.64 7.98
C GLY A 23 0.88 -2.97 6.62
N HIS A 24 1.77 -3.04 5.63
CA HIS A 24 1.45 -3.43 4.28
C HIS A 24 2.37 -4.58 3.86
N ALA A 25 1.82 -5.57 3.15
CA ALA A 25 2.62 -6.63 2.55
C ALA A 25 2.46 -6.63 1.04
N ILE A 26 3.54 -7.00 0.37
CA ILE A 26 3.62 -7.24 -1.06
C ILE A 26 4.17 -8.65 -1.22
N ALA A 27 3.57 -9.46 -2.09
CA ALA A 27 4.08 -10.80 -2.34
C ALA A 27 5.43 -10.70 -3.08
N ASP A 28 6.38 -11.55 -2.68
CA ASP A 28 7.72 -11.55 -3.28
C ASP A 28 7.68 -11.76 -4.80
N THR A 29 6.71 -12.55 -5.28
CA THR A 29 6.47 -12.81 -6.70
C THR A 29 6.15 -11.56 -7.53
N GLU A 30 5.69 -10.47 -6.91
CA GLU A 30 5.36 -9.21 -7.59
C GLU A 30 6.34 -8.08 -7.24
N TRP A 31 7.29 -8.34 -6.33
CA TRP A 31 8.14 -7.33 -5.76
C TRP A 31 8.96 -6.62 -6.84
N PHE A 32 9.66 -7.36 -7.70
CA PHE A 32 10.45 -6.78 -8.78
C PHE A 32 9.58 -6.16 -9.89
N GLU A 33 8.49 -6.82 -10.27
CA GLU A 33 7.58 -6.29 -11.28
C GLU A 33 6.97 -4.93 -10.87
N LEU A 34 6.72 -4.74 -9.59
CA LEU A 34 6.30 -3.46 -9.03
C LEU A 34 7.32 -2.36 -9.31
N PHE A 35 8.61 -2.60 -9.03
CA PHE A 35 9.65 -1.62 -9.30
C PHE A 35 9.83 -1.37 -10.80
N ASP A 36 9.77 -2.42 -11.62
CA ASP A 36 9.86 -2.29 -13.07
C ASP A 36 8.75 -1.39 -13.64
N ARG A 37 7.50 -1.55 -13.13
CA ARG A 37 6.37 -0.68 -13.51
C ARG A 37 6.60 0.76 -13.11
N ILE A 38 6.98 1.01 -11.84
CA ILE A 38 7.25 2.36 -11.33
C ILE A 38 8.37 3.02 -12.15
N SER A 39 9.50 2.32 -12.33
CA SER A 39 10.65 2.84 -13.06
C SER A 39 10.32 3.13 -14.52
N THR A 40 9.52 2.28 -15.17
CA THR A 40 9.08 2.48 -16.56
C THR A 40 8.26 3.76 -16.70
N GLU A 41 7.32 4.00 -15.80
CA GLU A 41 6.45 5.18 -15.85
C GLU A 41 7.19 6.47 -15.51
N VAL A 42 8.03 6.46 -14.46
CA VAL A 42 8.88 7.61 -14.12
C VAL A 42 9.84 7.93 -15.27
N ALA A 43 10.47 6.93 -15.87
CA ALA A 43 11.33 7.14 -17.03
C ALA A 43 10.55 7.67 -18.25
N GLY A 44 9.31 7.22 -18.45
CA GLY A 44 8.41 7.74 -19.48
C GLY A 44 8.15 9.24 -19.30
N TYR A 45 7.83 9.66 -18.08
CA TYR A 45 7.68 11.07 -17.75
C TYR A 45 8.96 11.89 -17.99
N ILE A 46 10.12 11.40 -17.52
CA ILE A 46 11.40 12.09 -17.72
C ILE A 46 11.67 12.29 -19.22
N ARG A 47 11.44 11.27 -20.06
CA ARG A 47 11.58 11.41 -21.52
C ARG A 47 10.64 12.46 -22.10
N ALA A 48 9.38 12.49 -21.65
CA ALA A 48 8.42 13.49 -22.11
C ALA A 48 8.85 14.91 -21.70
N ARG A 49 9.38 15.09 -20.50
CA ARG A 49 9.92 16.38 -20.04
C ARG A 49 11.11 16.85 -20.86
N VAL A 50 12.07 15.96 -21.12
CA VAL A 50 13.24 16.27 -21.97
C VAL A 50 12.81 16.64 -23.40
N ALA A 51 11.76 16.01 -23.92
CA ALA A 51 11.21 16.30 -25.24
C ALA A 51 10.29 17.54 -25.29
N GLY A 52 9.92 18.13 -24.14
CA GLY A 52 8.93 19.22 -24.06
C GLY A 52 7.49 18.78 -24.38
N THR A 53 7.19 17.49 -24.25
CA THR A 53 5.87 16.88 -24.51
C THR A 53 5.16 16.43 -23.23
N GLU A 54 5.52 16.98 -22.08
CA GLU A 54 5.03 16.56 -20.77
C GLU A 54 3.53 16.75 -20.59
N ARG A 55 2.96 17.82 -21.16
CA ARG A 55 1.51 18.06 -21.05
C ARG A 55 0.71 16.98 -21.76
N GLN A 56 1.16 16.55 -22.94
CA GLN A 56 0.54 15.45 -23.65
C GLN A 56 0.65 14.16 -22.84
N TRP A 57 1.84 13.86 -22.32
CA TRP A 57 2.06 12.67 -21.51
C TRP A 57 1.18 12.65 -20.24
N LEU A 58 1.07 13.79 -19.53
CA LEU A 58 0.21 13.92 -18.35
C LEU A 58 -1.28 13.72 -18.69
N SER A 59 -1.75 14.32 -19.78
CA SER A 59 -3.12 14.16 -20.26
C SER A 59 -3.42 12.70 -20.59
N GLU A 60 -2.50 11.99 -21.24
CA GLU A 60 -2.65 10.56 -21.54
C GLU A 60 -2.60 9.68 -20.28
N TYR A 61 -1.68 9.98 -19.35
CA TYR A 61 -1.44 9.17 -18.16
C TYR A 61 -2.57 9.29 -17.12
N PHE A 62 -2.99 10.52 -16.81
CA PHE A 62 -4.04 10.79 -15.82
C PHE A 62 -5.44 10.91 -16.40
N ARG A 63 -5.56 11.04 -17.73
CA ARG A 63 -6.82 11.44 -18.39
C ARG A 63 -7.36 12.74 -17.80
N SER A 64 -6.45 13.68 -17.53
CA SER A 64 -6.74 14.95 -16.85
C SER A 64 -5.78 16.02 -17.34
N ASP A 65 -6.28 17.26 -17.46
CA ASP A 65 -5.47 18.45 -17.81
C ASP A 65 -4.85 19.11 -16.56
N ALA A 66 -4.87 18.42 -15.42
CA ALA A 66 -4.27 18.90 -14.19
C ALA A 66 -2.75 19.11 -14.36
N THR A 67 -2.29 20.26 -13.91
CA THR A 67 -0.85 20.52 -13.76
C THR A 67 -0.41 20.00 -12.39
N MET A 68 0.57 19.10 -12.37
CA MET A 68 1.26 18.69 -11.14
C MET A 68 2.71 19.15 -11.22
N ASP A 69 3.30 19.44 -10.06
CA ASP A 69 4.74 19.57 -9.98
C ASP A 69 5.43 18.19 -10.14
N ASP A 70 6.71 18.21 -10.53
CA ASP A 70 7.46 17.00 -10.84
C ASP A 70 7.56 16.05 -9.63
N THR A 71 7.56 16.57 -8.39
CA THR A 71 7.61 15.76 -7.16
C THR A 71 6.27 15.12 -6.86
N GLU A 72 5.18 15.90 -6.92
CA GLU A 72 3.81 15.40 -6.77
C GLU A 72 3.51 14.31 -7.79
N LEU A 73 3.97 14.50 -9.03
CA LEU A 73 3.80 13.50 -10.08
C LEU A 73 4.50 12.18 -9.75
N VAL A 74 5.81 12.25 -9.44
CA VAL A 74 6.60 11.05 -9.13
C VAL A 74 6.04 10.35 -7.90
N HIS A 75 5.65 11.11 -6.87
CA HIS A 75 4.98 10.59 -5.69
C HIS A 75 3.66 9.89 -6.05
N THR A 76 2.87 10.48 -6.95
CA THR A 76 1.59 9.91 -7.42
C THR A 76 1.80 8.60 -8.17
N ILE A 77 2.79 8.52 -9.05
CA ILE A 77 3.15 7.27 -9.76
C ILE A 77 3.51 6.18 -8.73
N ILE A 78 4.43 6.48 -7.82
CA ILE A 78 4.91 5.52 -6.81
C ILE A 78 3.75 5.04 -5.93
N THR A 79 2.97 5.96 -5.37
CA THR A 79 1.89 5.63 -4.43
C THR A 79 0.77 4.85 -5.11
N ARG A 80 0.40 5.17 -6.35
CA ARG A 80 -0.57 4.41 -7.14
C ARG A 80 -0.18 2.94 -7.24
N HIS A 81 1.05 2.66 -7.65
CA HIS A 81 1.53 1.28 -7.81
C HIS A 81 1.64 0.54 -6.47
N LEU A 82 2.12 1.21 -5.42
CA LEU A 82 2.17 0.64 -4.08
C LEU A 82 0.77 0.29 -3.56
N LEU A 83 -0.22 1.15 -3.77
CA LEU A 83 -1.60 0.92 -3.35
C LEU A 83 -2.24 -0.27 -4.08
N HIS A 84 -1.90 -0.50 -5.35
CA HIS A 84 -2.43 -1.62 -6.12
C HIS A 84 -1.74 -2.95 -5.82
N ALA A 85 -0.46 -2.94 -5.46
CA ALA A 85 0.30 -4.16 -5.21
C ALA A 85 0.18 -4.68 -3.78
N ARG A 86 -0.09 -3.78 -2.82
CA ARG A 86 -0.08 -4.13 -1.40
C ARG A 86 -1.41 -4.69 -0.91
N ILE A 87 -1.32 -5.49 0.14
CA ILE A 87 -2.44 -5.84 1.03
C ILE A 87 -2.21 -5.26 2.42
N ASP A 88 -3.29 -5.04 3.16
CA ASP A 88 -3.21 -4.57 4.54
C ASP A 88 -3.00 -5.72 5.55
N ILE A 89 -2.12 -5.48 6.52
CA ILE A 89 -1.89 -6.36 7.66
C ILE A 89 -2.15 -5.58 8.95
N TYR A 90 -2.81 -6.21 9.91
CA TYR A 90 -3.01 -5.65 11.24
C TYR A 90 -2.60 -6.64 12.33
N GLN A 91 -2.03 -6.15 13.42
CA GLN A 91 -1.85 -6.95 14.63
C GLN A 91 -2.82 -6.46 15.71
N CYS A 92 -3.57 -7.38 16.33
CA CYS A 92 -4.43 -7.01 17.44
C CYS A 92 -3.56 -6.61 18.65
N PRO A 93 -3.64 -5.35 19.14
CA PRO A 93 -2.81 -4.90 20.26
C PRO A 93 -3.16 -5.56 21.60
N ASN A 94 -4.29 -6.26 21.68
CA ASN A 94 -4.72 -6.94 22.89
C ASN A 94 -4.22 -8.39 22.98
N CYS A 95 -4.25 -9.13 21.88
CA CYS A 95 -3.96 -10.57 21.89
C CYS A 95 -2.88 -11.02 20.90
N GLY A 96 -2.32 -10.09 20.12
CA GLY A 96 -1.24 -10.37 19.17
C GLY A 96 -1.65 -11.05 17.88
N ARG A 97 -2.92 -11.45 17.72
CA ARG A 97 -3.44 -12.07 16.49
C ARG A 97 -3.17 -11.18 15.29
N VAL A 98 -2.59 -11.75 14.25
CA VAL A 98 -2.30 -11.08 12.99
C VAL A 98 -3.45 -11.33 12.02
N HIS A 99 -3.92 -10.26 11.39
CA HIS A 99 -4.98 -10.24 10.40
C HIS A 99 -4.35 -9.82 9.08
N ILE A 100 -4.46 -10.67 8.05
CA ILE A 100 -3.87 -10.44 6.73
C ILE A 100 -5.01 -10.39 5.71
N GLU A 101 -5.12 -9.29 4.97
CA GLU A 101 -6.13 -9.14 3.94
C GLU A 101 -5.93 -10.18 2.82
N ARG A 102 -7.05 -10.74 2.35
CA ARG A 102 -7.05 -11.68 1.22
C ARG A 102 -6.80 -10.95 -0.10
N ARG A 103 -6.05 -11.61 -0.99
CA ARG A 103 -5.69 -11.09 -2.31
C ARG A 103 -6.77 -11.27 -3.39
N ASP A 104 -7.94 -11.77 -3.03
CA ASP A 104 -9.06 -12.05 -3.93
C ASP A 104 -10.00 -10.84 -4.14
N GLY A 105 -9.65 -9.67 -3.59
CA GLY A 105 -10.45 -8.44 -3.67
C GLY A 105 -11.66 -8.41 -2.74
N SER A 106 -11.87 -9.44 -1.92
CA SER A 106 -13.02 -9.55 -1.01
C SER A 106 -12.96 -8.61 0.20
N ARG A 107 -11.79 -8.00 0.47
CA ARG A 107 -11.48 -7.25 1.71
C ARG A 107 -11.71 -8.06 3.00
N LEU A 108 -11.71 -9.39 2.88
CA LEU A 108 -11.76 -10.29 4.02
C LEU A 108 -10.35 -10.53 4.56
N PHE A 109 -10.26 -10.92 5.82
CA PHE A 109 -8.98 -11.11 6.52
C PHE A 109 -8.83 -12.55 7.01
N GLU A 110 -7.70 -13.16 6.66
CA GLU A 110 -7.22 -14.38 7.32
C GLU A 110 -6.58 -14.04 8.66
N ARG A 111 -6.67 -14.98 9.61
CA ARG A 111 -6.31 -14.75 11.01
C ARG A 111 -5.27 -15.76 11.47
N PHE A 112 -4.14 -15.26 11.95
CA PHE A 112 -3.02 -16.07 12.44
C PHE A 112 -2.77 -15.78 13.91
N THR A 113 -2.73 -16.83 14.73
CA THR A 113 -2.49 -16.71 16.18
C THR A 113 -0.99 -16.93 16.45
N PRO A 114 -0.31 -16.04 17.21
CA PRO A 114 1.08 -16.27 17.60
C PRO A 114 1.23 -17.54 18.46
N ASP A 115 2.31 -18.28 18.26
CA ASP A 115 2.57 -19.53 19.00
C ASP A 115 2.96 -19.29 20.47
N ALA A 116 3.55 -18.13 20.80
CA ALA A 116 4.11 -17.84 22.12
C ALA A 116 3.38 -16.69 22.85
N ALA A 117 3.34 -16.79 24.19
CA ALA A 117 2.88 -15.76 25.10
C ALA A 117 4.03 -15.30 26.03
N PRO A 118 4.23 -13.98 26.28
CA PRO A 118 3.55 -12.87 25.64
C PRO A 118 3.86 -12.80 24.14
N HIS A 119 2.90 -12.32 23.34
CA HIS A 119 3.10 -12.18 21.90
C HIS A 119 4.12 -11.08 21.63
N ARG A 120 4.95 -11.28 20.61
CA ARG A 120 5.84 -10.22 20.10
C ARG A 120 5.03 -9.27 19.22
N ASP A 121 5.23 -7.96 19.41
CA ASP A 121 4.75 -6.96 18.45
C ASP A 121 5.57 -7.07 17.16
N ILE A 122 4.91 -7.31 16.03
CA ILE A 122 5.58 -7.55 14.74
C ILE A 122 5.95 -6.25 14.01
N PHE A 123 5.49 -5.09 14.51
CA PHE A 123 5.77 -3.77 13.94
C PHE A 123 6.76 -2.95 14.77
N GLN A 124 7.03 -3.36 16.02
CA GLN A 124 8.09 -2.77 16.84
C GLN A 124 9.47 -3.34 16.47
N LYS A 125 10.45 -2.43 16.37
CA LYS A 125 11.86 -2.74 16.08
C LYS A 125 12.60 -3.20 17.33
#